data_AF-A0A177LVL3-F1
#
_entry.id   AF-A0A177LVL3-F1
#
_cell.length_a   1.000
_cell.length_b   1.000
_cell.length_c   1.000
_cell.angle_alpha   90.00
_cell.angle_beta   90.00
_cell.angle_gamma   90.00
#
_symmetry.space_group_name_H-M   'P 1'
#
loop_
_entity.id
_entity.type
_entity.pdbx_description
1 polymer ?
#
loop_
_entity_poly.entity_id
_entity_poly.type
_entity_poly.pdbx_seq_one_letter_code
_entity_poly.pdbx_strand_id
1 'polypeptide(L)'
;MITKSLKLALAVAAALLAPGANAAVYNFVQTGFDDGATISGSFTVNDANNSGQINVGSANFGMNFNEISAFSLSFSGNSIVAAFTHNLADLSAMVYNLGSPYLGDEIHGAQQELIATNYFGTTGFDYYSGMGFGGFGGAVFDKAANATSYSYELVSVTPAAVPVPGAVWLFGSVLAGFVGMKKRKA
;
A
#
# COMPACT_ATOMS: atom_id res chain seq x y z
N MET A 1 -43.23 1.84 -19.42
CA MET A 1 -43.51 2.55 -18.16
C MET A 1 -42.86 1.77 -17.02
N ILE A 2 -41.73 2.24 -16.46
CA ILE A 2 -41.01 1.55 -15.38
C ILE A 2 -41.83 1.68 -14.09
N THR A 3 -42.28 0.57 -13.52
CA THR A 3 -43.08 0.55 -12.28
C THR A 3 -42.24 1.03 -11.08
N LYS A 4 -42.88 1.64 -10.07
CA LYS A 4 -42.21 2.15 -8.86
C LYS A 4 -41.37 1.07 -8.15
N SER A 5 -41.81 -0.19 -8.20
CA SER A 5 -41.11 -1.37 -7.69
C SER A 5 -39.84 -1.71 -8.47
N LEU A 6 -39.80 -1.51 -9.79
CA LEU A 6 -38.59 -1.70 -10.59
C LEU A 6 -37.54 -0.60 -10.31
N LYS A 7 -37.97 0.65 -10.05
CA LYS A 7 -37.06 1.73 -9.63
C LYS A 7 -36.42 1.47 -8.26
N LEU A 8 -37.20 0.96 -7.30
CA LEU A 8 -36.71 0.62 -5.97
C LEU A 8 -35.73 -0.56 -6.03
N ALA A 9 -36.03 -1.59 -6.82
CA ALA A 9 -35.13 -2.72 -7.04
C ALA A 9 -33.80 -2.26 -7.70
N LEU A 10 -33.86 -1.32 -8.66
CA LEU A 10 -32.67 -0.78 -9.30
C LEU A 10 -31.82 0.07 -8.34
N ALA A 11 -32.45 0.87 -7.47
CA ALA A 11 -31.76 1.68 -6.47
C ALA A 11 -31.09 0.82 -5.39
N VAL A 12 -31.77 -0.24 -4.93
CA VAL A 12 -31.21 -1.21 -3.98
C VAL A 12 -30.08 -2.01 -4.63
N ALA A 13 -30.23 -2.42 -5.89
CA ALA A 13 -29.16 -3.06 -6.64
C ALA A 13 -27.95 -2.13 -6.80
N ALA A 14 -28.15 -0.85 -7.13
CA ALA A 14 -27.06 0.13 -7.25
C ALA A 14 -26.36 0.39 -5.90
N ALA A 15 -27.10 0.45 -4.79
CA ALA A 15 -26.52 0.60 -3.45
C ALA A 15 -25.75 -0.63 -2.97
N LEU A 16 -26.17 -1.83 -3.37
CA LEU A 16 -25.48 -3.10 -3.08
C LEU A 16 -24.31 -3.40 -4.03
N LEU A 17 -24.28 -2.75 -5.19
CA LEU A 17 -23.19 -2.83 -6.18
C LEU A 17 -22.10 -1.79 -5.95
N ALA A 18 -22.29 -0.84 -5.03
CA ALA A 18 -21.22 0.04 -4.61
C ALA A 18 -20.14 -0.85 -3.96
N PRO A 19 -18.95 -1.01 -4.58
CA PRO A 19 -17.86 -1.67 -3.88
C PRO A 19 -17.66 -0.88 -2.57
N GLY A 20 -17.70 -1.58 -1.43
CA GLY A 20 -17.19 -0.98 -0.21
C GLY A 20 -15.80 -0.44 -0.53
N ALA A 21 -15.53 0.82 -0.22
CA ALA A 21 -14.19 1.37 -0.32
C ALA A 21 -13.31 0.60 0.66
N ASN A 22 -12.77 -0.53 0.20
CA ASN A 22 -11.82 -1.32 0.95
C ASN A 22 -10.49 -0.60 0.77
N ALA A 23 -9.87 -0.23 1.88
CA ALA A 23 -8.52 0.29 1.84
C ALA A 23 -7.62 -0.73 1.13
N ALA A 24 -6.91 -0.29 0.09
CA ALA A 24 -6.08 -1.19 -0.69
C ALA A 24 -4.83 -1.52 0.12
N VAL A 25 -4.47 -2.80 0.19
CA VAL A 25 -3.27 -3.25 0.88
C VAL A 25 -2.22 -3.57 -0.17
N TYR A 26 -1.00 -3.13 0.07
CA TYR A 26 0.16 -3.39 -0.78
C TYR A 26 1.25 -4.04 0.06
N ASN A 27 1.89 -5.07 -0.49
CA ASN A 27 3.09 -5.67 0.06
C ASN A 27 4.30 -5.12 -0.70
N PHE A 28 5.42 -4.98 -0.02
CA PHE A 28 6.67 -4.57 -0.65
C PHE A 28 7.85 -5.40 -0.18
N VAL A 29 8.85 -5.51 -1.05
CA VAL A 29 10.12 -6.18 -0.79
C VAL A 29 11.25 -5.41 -1.44
N GLN A 30 12.37 -5.28 -0.75
CA GLN A 30 13.64 -4.85 -1.32
C GLN A 30 14.72 -5.86 -0.95
N THR A 31 15.51 -6.26 -1.93
CA THR A 31 16.60 -7.24 -1.78
C THR A 31 17.94 -6.55 -2.00
N GLY A 32 19.04 -7.31 -2.08
CA GLY A 32 20.34 -6.77 -2.46
C GLY A 32 21.08 -6.02 -1.36
N PHE A 33 20.65 -6.16 -0.09
CA PHE A 33 21.45 -5.72 1.05
C PHE A 33 22.62 -6.67 1.30
N ASP A 34 23.60 -6.22 2.09
CA ASP A 34 24.73 -7.02 2.53
C ASP A 34 24.27 -8.37 3.14
N ASP A 35 25.05 -9.42 2.89
CA ASP A 35 24.76 -10.83 3.24
C ASP A 35 23.42 -11.37 2.71
N GLY A 36 22.85 -10.75 1.69
CA GLY A 36 21.56 -11.16 1.10
C GLY A 36 20.36 -10.79 1.95
N ALA A 37 20.51 -9.83 2.87
CA ALA A 37 19.40 -9.35 3.67
C ALA A 37 18.32 -8.67 2.83
N THR A 38 17.13 -8.58 3.41
CA THR A 38 15.94 -8.06 2.74
C THR A 38 15.15 -7.14 3.65
N ILE A 39 14.54 -6.13 3.05
CA ILE A 39 13.41 -5.40 3.60
C ILE A 39 12.13 -6.03 3.07
N SER A 40 11.14 -6.23 3.92
CA SER A 40 9.79 -6.63 3.52
C SER A 40 8.74 -5.94 4.38
N GLY A 41 7.53 -5.78 3.87
CA GLY A 41 6.48 -5.14 4.65
C GLY A 41 5.18 -4.98 3.89
N SER A 42 4.28 -4.22 4.48
CA SER A 42 2.99 -3.90 3.88
C SER A 42 2.50 -2.52 4.29
N PHE A 43 1.67 -1.91 3.46
CA PHE A 43 0.98 -0.67 3.78
C PHE A 43 -0.47 -0.69 3.27
N THR A 44 -1.36 -0.05 4.02
CA THR A 44 -2.79 0.04 3.70
C THR A 44 -3.13 1.48 3.36
N VAL A 45 -3.66 1.71 2.17
CA VAL A 45 -3.88 3.06 1.63
C VAL A 45 -5.35 3.39 1.43
N ASN A 46 -5.64 4.68 1.56
CA ASN A 46 -6.87 5.31 1.12
C ASN A 46 -6.51 6.62 0.41
N ASP A 47 -6.49 6.60 -0.92
CA ASP A 47 -6.29 7.78 -1.77
C ASP A 47 -7.52 8.69 -1.65
N ALA A 48 -7.50 9.53 -0.63
CA ALA A 48 -8.66 10.33 -0.23
C ALA A 48 -8.87 11.54 -1.14
N ASN A 49 -7.84 11.95 -1.88
CA ASN A 49 -7.86 13.09 -2.79
C ASN A 49 -7.92 12.68 -4.27
N ASN A 50 -7.90 11.37 -4.57
CA ASN A 50 -7.93 10.79 -5.92
C ASN A 50 -6.81 11.30 -6.83
N SER A 51 -5.64 11.56 -6.25
CA SER A 51 -4.48 12.06 -7.00
C SER A 51 -3.73 10.97 -7.76
N GLY A 52 -3.95 9.69 -7.42
CA GLY A 52 -3.16 8.58 -7.94
C GLY A 52 -1.79 8.44 -7.28
N GLN A 53 -1.47 9.28 -6.29
CA GLN A 53 -0.25 9.22 -5.51
C GLN A 53 -0.59 9.17 -4.02
N ILE A 54 -0.02 8.18 -3.34
CA ILE A 54 -0.14 8.02 -1.90
C ILE A 54 0.94 8.83 -1.23
N ASN A 55 0.51 9.75 -0.37
CA ASN A 55 1.40 10.62 0.37
C ASN A 55 1.16 10.45 1.87
N VAL A 56 2.24 10.13 2.57
CA VAL A 56 2.33 10.23 4.03
C VAL A 56 3.66 10.88 4.37
N GLY A 57 3.63 11.87 5.23
CA GLY A 57 4.87 12.34 5.78
C GLY A 57 4.70 13.36 6.89
N SER A 58 5.79 13.52 7.63
CA SER A 58 5.94 14.65 8.53
C SER A 58 5.88 15.97 7.74
N ALA A 59 5.38 17.03 8.37
CA ALA A 59 5.48 18.40 7.86
C ALA A 59 6.93 18.79 7.49
N ASN A 60 7.92 18.13 8.10
CA ASN A 60 9.34 18.27 7.78
C ASN A 60 9.70 17.90 6.33
N PHE A 61 8.90 17.07 5.67
CA PHE A 61 9.03 16.74 4.24
C PHE A 61 8.08 17.57 3.35
N GLY A 62 7.40 18.58 3.90
CA GLY A 62 6.40 19.37 3.16
C GLY A 62 5.12 18.59 2.82
N MET A 63 4.91 17.43 3.43
CA MET A 63 3.75 16.57 3.20
C MET A 63 2.70 16.79 4.28
N ASN A 64 1.43 16.94 3.89
CA ASN A 64 0.31 17.22 4.81
C ASN A 64 -0.87 16.23 4.67
N PHE A 65 -0.68 15.14 3.93
CA PHE A 65 -1.68 14.11 3.75
C PHE A 65 -1.32 12.87 4.57
N ASN A 66 -2.34 12.20 5.11
CA ASN A 66 -2.17 10.93 5.79
C ASN A 66 -3.05 9.89 5.10
N GLU A 67 -2.52 9.33 4.01
CA GLU A 67 -3.23 8.36 3.17
C GLU A 67 -2.89 6.91 3.50
N ILE A 68 -1.99 6.66 4.47
CA ILE A 68 -1.65 5.32 4.96
C ILE A 68 -2.26 5.13 6.35
N SER A 69 -3.11 4.11 6.48
CA SER A 69 -3.80 3.77 7.74
C SER A 69 -3.15 2.62 8.50
N ALA A 70 -2.30 1.83 7.84
CA ALA A 70 -1.49 0.81 8.48
C ALA A 70 -0.17 0.65 7.71
N PHE A 71 0.91 0.39 8.44
CA PHE A 71 2.24 0.18 7.89
C PHE A 71 2.99 -0.84 8.74
N SER A 72 3.71 -1.74 8.07
CA SER A 72 4.69 -2.64 8.68
C SER A 72 5.92 -2.75 7.78
N LEU A 73 7.07 -2.86 8.42
CA LEU A 73 8.35 -3.10 7.77
C LEU A 73 9.19 -4.02 8.65
N SER A 74 9.93 -4.92 8.03
CA SER A 74 10.90 -5.80 8.66
C SER A 74 12.18 -5.84 7.83
N PHE A 75 13.31 -5.63 8.49
CA PHE A 75 14.62 -5.94 7.96
C PHE A 75 15.08 -7.29 8.52
N SER A 76 15.55 -8.18 7.65
CA SER A 76 15.98 -9.53 8.06
C SER A 76 17.27 -9.54 8.90
N GLY A 77 18.03 -8.45 8.88
CA GLY A 77 19.34 -8.36 9.50
C GLY A 77 20.46 -8.97 8.65
N ASN A 78 21.69 -8.52 8.90
CA ASN A 78 22.93 -9.05 8.36
C ASN A 78 24.09 -8.89 9.37
N SER A 79 25.33 -9.08 8.93
CA SER A 79 26.51 -8.91 9.80
C SER A 79 26.81 -7.46 10.20
N ILE A 80 26.20 -6.48 9.52
CA ILE A 80 26.45 -5.04 9.73
C ILE A 80 25.36 -4.43 10.61
N VAL A 81 24.10 -4.73 10.32
CA VAL A 81 22.93 -4.21 11.02
C VAL A 81 22.02 -5.36 11.47
N ALA A 82 21.64 -5.34 12.73
CA ALA A 82 20.73 -6.34 13.30
C ALA A 82 19.33 -6.29 12.65
N ALA A 83 18.59 -7.40 12.75
CA ALA A 83 17.19 -7.45 12.32
C ALA A 83 16.33 -6.49 13.16
N PHE A 84 15.35 -5.84 12.52
CA PHE A 84 14.39 -4.98 13.22
C PHE A 84 13.05 -4.94 12.49
N THR A 85 12.07 -4.35 13.16
CA THR A 85 10.75 -4.08 12.61
C THR A 85 10.33 -2.65 12.91
N HIS A 86 9.64 -2.03 11.98
CA HIS A 86 9.01 -0.73 12.11
C HIS A 86 7.51 -0.83 11.82
N ASN A 87 6.73 0.06 12.41
CA ASN A 87 5.29 0.19 12.20
C ASN A 87 4.92 1.62 11.82
N LEU A 88 3.62 1.91 11.75
CA LEU A 88 3.11 3.23 11.35
C LEU A 88 3.66 4.38 12.19
N ALA A 89 3.97 4.19 13.47
CA ALA A 89 4.55 5.21 14.33
C ALA A 89 5.99 5.58 13.92
N ASP A 90 6.70 4.66 13.26
CA ASP A 90 8.07 4.88 12.78
C ASP A 90 8.09 5.47 11.35
N LEU A 91 6.97 5.44 10.62
CA LEU A 91 6.89 5.94 9.25
C LEU A 91 7.08 7.46 9.22
N SER A 92 8.25 7.90 8.76
CA SER A 92 8.60 9.32 8.68
C SER A 92 8.08 9.95 7.40
N ALA A 93 8.14 9.20 6.30
CA ALA A 93 7.65 9.60 5.01
C ALA A 93 7.45 8.41 4.07
N MET A 94 6.48 8.55 3.16
CA MET A 94 6.24 7.66 2.05
C MET A 94 5.50 8.42 0.93
N VAL A 95 6.04 8.31 -0.28
CA VAL A 95 5.43 8.78 -1.53
C VAL A 95 5.45 7.61 -2.50
N TYR A 96 4.29 7.19 -2.98
CA TYR A 96 4.14 6.04 -3.88
C TYR A 96 3.04 6.27 -4.91
N ASN A 97 3.34 6.02 -6.18
CA ASN A 97 2.37 6.10 -7.26
C ASN A 97 1.51 4.82 -7.33
N LEU A 98 0.19 4.99 -7.24
CA LEU A 98 -0.73 3.86 -7.25
C LEU A 98 -0.62 3.06 -8.55
N GLY A 99 -0.36 1.75 -8.39
CA GLY A 99 -0.23 0.82 -9.51
C GLY A 99 1.18 0.71 -10.08
N SER A 100 2.15 1.48 -9.56
CA SER A 100 3.56 1.27 -9.90
C SER A 100 4.05 -0.08 -9.34
N PRO A 101 4.81 -0.88 -10.12
CA PRO A 101 5.44 -2.10 -9.59
C PRO A 101 6.62 -1.80 -8.66
N TYR A 102 7.05 -0.54 -8.57
CA TYR A 102 8.18 -0.11 -7.76
C TYR A 102 7.82 1.11 -6.92
N LEU A 103 8.56 1.28 -5.82
CA LEU A 103 8.56 2.50 -5.02
C LEU A 103 9.93 3.16 -5.18
N GLY A 104 9.91 4.45 -5.49
CA GLY A 104 11.13 5.26 -5.56
C GLY A 104 11.82 5.20 -6.92
N ASP A 105 11.11 4.82 -7.99
CA ASP A 105 11.63 4.70 -9.35
C ASP A 105 11.37 5.95 -10.21
N GLU A 106 10.48 6.85 -9.78
CA GLU A 106 10.20 8.08 -10.52
C GLU A 106 11.19 9.24 -10.22
N ILE A 107 11.76 9.79 -11.30
CA ILE A 107 12.65 10.98 -11.27
C ILE A 107 11.87 12.29 -11.54
N HIS A 108 10.65 12.20 -12.07
CA HIS A 108 9.89 13.33 -12.60
C HIS A 108 8.50 13.43 -11.96
N GLY A 109 8.31 14.36 -11.02
CA GLY A 109 7.02 14.58 -10.38
C GLY A 109 7.06 15.79 -9.44
N ALA A 110 5.90 16.25 -8.97
CA ALA A 110 5.83 17.32 -7.98
C ALA A 110 6.41 16.91 -6.62
N GLN A 111 6.42 15.60 -6.33
CA GLN A 111 7.03 14.97 -5.16
C GLN A 111 7.69 13.67 -5.62
N GLN A 112 8.99 13.53 -5.38
CA GLN A 112 9.74 12.33 -5.74
C GLN A 112 9.37 11.17 -4.82
N GLU A 113 9.18 9.99 -5.39
CA GLU A 113 8.84 8.79 -4.62
C GLU A 113 9.96 8.41 -3.64
N LEU A 114 9.54 8.03 -2.45
CA LEU A 114 10.45 7.68 -1.36
C LEU A 114 9.73 6.89 -0.28
N ILE A 115 10.51 6.22 0.55
CA ILE A 115 10.07 5.65 1.82
C ILE A 115 11.14 5.94 2.85
N ALA A 116 10.74 6.33 4.05
CA ALA A 116 11.63 6.54 5.17
C ALA A 116 10.96 6.22 6.49
N THR A 117 11.66 5.45 7.31
CA THR A 117 11.24 5.08 8.66
C THR A 117 12.31 5.52 9.66
N ASN A 118 11.87 6.07 10.78
CA ASN A 118 12.67 6.59 11.90
C ASN A 118 13.71 7.67 11.52
N TYR A 119 13.58 8.28 10.33
CA TYR A 119 14.58 9.20 9.75
C TYR A 119 14.90 10.42 10.63
N PHE A 120 13.93 10.89 11.40
CA PHE A 120 14.12 12.01 12.35
C PHE A 120 14.35 11.56 13.80
N GLY A 121 14.30 10.26 14.06
CA GLY A 121 14.58 9.72 15.39
C GLY A 121 16.06 9.84 15.74
N THR A 122 16.38 9.79 17.03
CA THR A 122 17.76 9.91 17.52
C THR A 122 18.38 8.58 17.93
N THR A 123 17.59 7.51 17.97
CA THR A 123 18.02 6.16 18.38
C THR A 123 17.38 5.10 17.48
N GLY A 124 17.84 3.85 17.58
CA GLY A 124 17.32 2.72 16.83
C GLY A 124 17.86 2.64 15.40
N PHE A 125 17.06 2.04 14.53
CA PHE A 125 17.43 1.79 13.14
C PHE A 125 16.69 2.75 12.21
N ASP A 126 17.31 3.12 11.09
CA ASP A 126 16.63 3.77 9.98
C ASP A 126 16.53 2.84 8.81
N TYR A 127 15.50 3.10 8.01
CA TYR A 127 15.46 2.64 6.65
C TYR A 127 14.97 3.78 5.78
N TYR A 128 15.64 4.02 4.66
CA TYR A 128 15.19 4.94 3.64
C TYR A 128 15.55 4.41 2.25
N SER A 129 14.69 4.71 1.27
CA SER A 129 14.87 4.29 -0.13
C SER A 129 14.14 5.24 -1.07
N GLY A 130 14.63 5.31 -2.31
CA GLY A 130 13.97 6.00 -3.42
C GLY A 130 14.55 7.37 -3.78
N MET A 131 14.15 7.85 -4.96
CA MET A 131 14.67 9.06 -5.60
C MET A 131 14.53 10.34 -4.76
N GLY A 132 13.56 10.40 -3.84
CA GLY A 132 13.45 11.53 -2.89
C GLY A 132 14.67 11.73 -1.98
N PHE A 133 15.58 10.75 -1.92
CA PHE A 133 16.87 10.84 -1.23
C PHE A 133 18.08 11.01 -2.18
N GLY A 134 17.84 11.27 -3.47
CA GLY A 134 18.88 11.57 -4.45
C GLY A 134 19.54 10.35 -5.11
N GLY A 135 18.96 9.16 -4.97
CA GLY A 135 19.46 7.95 -5.65
C GLY A 135 18.47 6.79 -5.64
N PHE A 136 18.68 5.84 -6.55
CA PHE A 136 18.01 4.55 -6.52
C PHE A 136 18.62 3.67 -5.42
N GLY A 137 17.81 2.74 -4.89
CA GLY A 137 18.24 1.83 -3.85
C GLY A 137 17.82 2.28 -2.45
N GLY A 138 18.25 1.50 -1.46
CA GLY A 138 17.89 1.67 -0.06
C GLY A 138 19.08 1.60 0.86
N ALA A 139 18.94 2.20 2.03
CA ALA A 139 19.94 2.12 3.08
C ALA A 139 19.24 1.83 4.41
N VAL A 140 19.92 1.00 5.20
CA VAL A 140 19.55 0.69 6.57
C VAL A 140 20.68 1.15 7.47
N PHE A 141 20.38 1.94 8.50
CA PHE A 141 21.38 2.53 9.39
C PHE A 141 21.11 2.17 10.84
N ASP A 142 22.10 1.59 11.52
CA ASP A 142 22.11 1.47 12.98
C ASP A 142 22.75 2.71 13.58
N LYS A 143 21.94 3.54 14.25
CA LYS A 143 22.41 4.79 14.87
C LYS A 143 23.34 4.55 16.05
N ALA A 144 23.18 3.44 16.77
CA ALA A 144 23.99 3.13 17.94
C ALA A 144 25.38 2.63 17.53
N ALA A 145 25.44 1.78 16.51
CA ALA A 145 26.69 1.25 15.97
C ALA A 145 27.38 2.18 14.95
N ASN A 146 26.67 3.21 14.48
CA ASN A 146 27.09 4.07 13.37
C ASN A 146 27.50 3.24 12.13
N ALA A 147 26.64 2.28 11.76
CA ALA A 147 26.89 1.30 10.72
C ALA A 147 25.74 1.30 9.70
N THR A 148 26.07 1.20 8.41
CA THR A 148 25.10 1.26 7.32
C THR A 148 25.22 0.04 6.41
N SER A 149 24.08 -0.56 6.08
CA SER A 149 23.94 -1.55 5.01
C SER A 149 23.20 -0.92 3.84
N TYR A 150 23.68 -1.16 2.62
CA TYR A 150 23.13 -0.57 1.41
C TYR A 150 22.54 -1.62 0.47
N SER A 151 21.56 -1.21 -0.30
CA SER A 151 21.03 -1.94 -1.45
C SER A 151 20.97 -1.02 -2.66
N TYR A 152 21.29 -1.56 -3.84
CA TYR A 152 21.11 -0.88 -5.12
C TYR A 152 19.81 -1.28 -5.84
N GLU A 153 19.05 -2.20 -5.26
CA GLU A 153 17.82 -2.71 -5.84
C GLU A 153 16.63 -1.80 -5.52
N LEU A 154 15.65 -1.74 -6.42
CA LEU A 154 14.41 -1.01 -6.18
C LEU A 154 13.52 -1.77 -5.18
N VAL A 155 12.64 -1.01 -4.52
CA VAL A 155 11.58 -1.59 -3.69
C VAL A 155 10.47 -2.07 -4.63
N SER A 156 10.28 -3.37 -4.74
CA SER A 156 9.17 -3.95 -5.51
C SER A 156 7.89 -3.90 -4.69
N VAL A 157 6.78 -3.50 -5.32
CA VAL A 157 5.46 -3.38 -4.70
C VAL A 157 4.46 -4.27 -5.43
N THR A 158 3.63 -4.97 -4.65
CA THR A 158 2.57 -5.85 -5.16
C THR A 158 1.26 -5.60 -4.42
N PRO A 159 0.13 -5.39 -5.12
CA PRO A 159 -1.18 -5.34 -4.47
C PRO A 159 -1.47 -6.65 -3.75
N ALA A 160 -1.90 -6.60 -2.49
CA ALA A 160 -2.37 -7.77 -1.78
C ALA A 160 -3.77 -8.17 -2.28
N ALA A 161 -3.99 -9.48 -2.47
CA ALA A 161 -5.28 -9.98 -2.88
C ALA A 161 -6.33 -9.68 -1.79
N VAL A 162 -7.34 -8.87 -2.13
CA VAL A 162 -8.48 -8.60 -1.24
C VAL A 162 -9.48 -9.76 -1.39
N PRO A 163 -9.88 -10.44 -0.30
CA PRO A 163 -10.95 -11.42 -0.36
C PRO A 163 -12.22 -10.77 -0.91
N VAL A 164 -12.67 -11.22 -2.08
CA VAL A 164 -13.91 -10.72 -2.67
C VAL A 164 -15.04 -11.10 -1.71
N PRO A 165 -15.87 -10.14 -1.24
CA PRO A 165 -16.97 -10.45 -0.35
C PRO A 165 -17.85 -11.54 -0.96
N GLY A 166 -18.23 -12.54 -0.15
CA GLY A 166 -19.07 -13.67 -0.57
C GLY A 166 -20.41 -13.28 -1.23
N ALA A 167 -20.77 -12.00 -1.20
CA ALA A 167 -21.87 -11.42 -1.97
C ALA A 167 -21.79 -11.75 -3.48
N VAL A 168 -20.59 -11.88 -4.07
CA VAL A 168 -20.44 -12.29 -5.48
C VAL A 168 -21.06 -13.67 -5.74
N TRP A 169 -20.98 -14.59 -4.78
CA TRP A 169 -21.61 -15.92 -4.87
C TRP A 169 -23.14 -15.89 -4.68
N LEU A 170 -23.63 -14.95 -3.87
CA LEU A 170 -25.06 -14.72 -3.67
C LEU A 170 -25.75 -14.21 -4.95
N PHE A 171 -25.07 -13.43 -5.78
CA PHE A 171 -25.61 -13.00 -7.07
C PHE A 171 -25.76 -14.15 -8.07
N GLY A 172 -24.81 -15.10 -8.10
CA GLY A 172 -24.92 -16.29 -8.95
C GLY A 172 -26.18 -17.11 -8.64
N SER A 173 -26.51 -17.24 -7.35
CA SER A 173 -27.68 -18.00 -6.89
C SER A 173 -29.00 -17.23 -7.02
N VAL A 174 -29.01 -15.91 -6.79
CA VAL A 174 -30.19 -15.07 -7.04
C VAL A 174 -30.54 -14.99 -8.53
N LEU A 175 -29.54 -14.83 -9.40
CA LEU A 175 -29.76 -14.79 -10.85
C LEU A 175 -30.29 -16.14 -11.37
N ALA A 176 -29.73 -17.25 -10.89
CA ALA A 176 -30.24 -18.59 -11.19
C ALA A 176 -31.69 -18.78 -10.70
N GLY A 177 -32.02 -18.27 -9.52
CA GLY A 177 -33.39 -18.29 -8.97
C GLY A 177 -34.40 -17.52 -9.84
N PHE A 178 -34.04 -16.33 -10.33
CA PHE A 178 -34.90 -15.54 -11.23
C PHE A 178 -35.09 -16.20 -12.60
N VAL A 179 -34.05 -16.83 -13.16
CA VAL A 179 -34.15 -17.58 -14.42
C VAL A 179 -35.03 -18.82 -14.25
N GLY A 180 -34.93 -19.52 -13.11
CA GLY A 180 -35.76 -20.67 -12.78
C GLY A 180 -37.25 -20.32 -12.61
N MET A 181 -37.56 -19.20 -11.95
CA MET A 181 -38.94 -18.76 -11.74
C MET A 181 -39.65 -18.35 -13.05
N LYS A 182 -38.92 -17.83 -14.04
CA LYS A 182 -39.50 -17.43 -15.34
C LYS A 182 -39.95 -18.63 -16.18
N LYS A 183 -39.36 -19.82 -15.98
CA LYS A 183 -39.74 -21.04 -16.72
C LYS A 183 -41.00 -21.74 -16.21
N ARG A 184 -41.55 -21.35 -15.05
CA ARG A 184 -42.71 -22.01 -14.43
C ARG A 184 -44.07 -21.41 -14.82
N LYS A 185 -44.10 -20.56 -15.85
CA LYS A 185 -45.33 -20.10 -16.52
C LYS A 185 -45.32 -20.58 -17.98
N ALA A 186 -45.50 -21.89 -18.16
CA ALA A 186 -45.95 -22.55 -19.38
C ALA A 186 -46.72 -23.79 -18.95
#